data_AF-A0A7M5WIM9-F1
#
_entry.id   AF-A0A7M5WIM9-F1
#
_cell.length_a   1.000
_cell.length_b   1.000
_cell.length_c   1.000
_cell.angle_alpha   90.00
_cell.angle_beta   90.00
_cell.angle_gamma   90.00
#
_symmetry.space_group_name_H-M   'P 1'
#
loop_
_entity.id
_entity.type
_entity.pdbx_description
1 polymer ?
#
loop_
_entity_poly.entity_id
_entity_poly.type
_entity_poly.pdbx_seq_one_letter_code
_entity_poly.pdbx_strand_id
1 'polypeptide(L)'
;MIDILEKLMKRGTGRDRVLGSAVACLFCLQVGEDDSTKLFDALKPILLTLINDDSVSPDERAAACTALGTSCIIADVEMEDMIECLNTLKTAFSKKIPNNDQFHSAFANALTAWCLILSVADDSIACEQIQNCMGVLCKLLELGSLNLRIAAGEAAALVYELAYNNRMSLQGPVNTLHNLLQEFANESGRHKGKREKKQQKSSFRDILKSVKSNIPPEQTIKFGPEFIEIGSWSWLLRYRAFKDALGPGTNIHLQVNR
;
A
#
# COMPACT_ATOMS: atom_id res chain seq x y z
N MET A 1 5.57 7.92 -25.17
CA MET A 1 4.51 7.78 -24.16
C MET A 1 4.90 8.46 -22.85
N ILE A 2 6.10 8.16 -22.31
CA ILE A 2 6.66 8.77 -21.10
C ILE A 2 6.56 10.31 -21.10
N ASP A 3 7.04 10.99 -22.15
CA ASP A 3 6.96 12.46 -22.26
C ASP A 3 5.55 13.04 -22.16
N ILE A 4 4.54 12.30 -22.63
CA ILE A 4 3.14 12.74 -22.58
C ILE A 4 2.62 12.60 -21.16
N LEU A 5 2.91 11.48 -20.49
CA LEU A 5 2.57 11.29 -19.07
C LEU A 5 3.25 12.34 -18.20
N GLU A 6 4.53 12.59 -18.43
CA GLU A 6 5.29 13.61 -17.69
C GLU A 6 4.65 15.00 -17.82
N LYS A 7 4.31 15.42 -19.04
CA LYS A 7 3.64 16.70 -19.31
C LYS A 7 2.24 16.77 -18.68
N LEU A 8 1.49 15.68 -18.77
CA LEU A 8 0.14 15.56 -18.23
C LEU A 8 0.15 15.63 -16.69
N MET A 9 1.11 14.97 -16.04
CA MET A 9 1.26 15.03 -14.58
C MET A 9 1.74 16.42 -14.11
N LYS A 10 2.66 17.06 -14.84
CA LYS A 10 3.17 18.40 -14.49
C LYS A 10 2.14 19.51 -14.68
N ARG A 11 1.42 19.51 -15.81
CA ARG A 11 0.60 20.66 -16.26
C ARG A 11 -0.90 20.39 -16.36
N GLY A 12 -1.32 19.13 -16.18
CA GLY A 12 -2.73 18.76 -16.25
C GLY A 12 -3.54 19.23 -15.05
N THR A 13 -4.86 19.14 -15.19
CA THR A 13 -5.82 19.34 -14.10
C THR A 13 -5.68 18.24 -13.04
N GLY A 14 -6.32 18.40 -11.88
CA GLY A 14 -6.30 17.35 -10.85
C GLY A 14 -6.87 16.02 -11.34
N ARG A 15 -7.91 16.06 -12.19
CA ARG A 15 -8.44 14.85 -12.85
C ARG A 15 -7.42 14.22 -13.79
N ASP A 16 -6.69 15.03 -14.55
CA ASP A 16 -5.66 14.54 -15.45
C ASP A 16 -4.57 13.84 -14.64
N ARG A 17 -4.11 14.43 -13.53
CA ARG A 17 -3.09 13.80 -12.67
C ARG A 17 -3.54 12.46 -12.08
N VAL A 18 -4.79 12.35 -11.64
CA VAL A 18 -5.34 11.07 -11.14
C VAL A 18 -5.34 10.01 -12.24
N LEU A 19 -5.79 10.36 -13.45
CA LEU A 19 -5.79 9.44 -14.59
C LEU A 19 -4.37 9.12 -15.06
N GLY A 20 -3.48 10.11 -15.07
CA GLY A 20 -2.08 9.97 -15.44
C GLY A 20 -1.34 9.01 -14.52
N SER A 21 -1.58 9.08 -13.21
CA SER A 21 -1.10 8.10 -12.23
C SER A 21 -1.59 6.69 -12.53
N ALA A 22 -2.88 6.52 -12.85
CA ALA A 22 -3.42 5.20 -13.20
C ALA A 22 -2.82 4.65 -14.50
N VAL A 23 -2.64 5.50 -15.52
CA VAL A 23 -1.97 5.12 -16.76
C VAL A 23 -0.50 4.80 -16.51
N ALA A 24 0.19 5.51 -15.62
CA ALA A 24 1.57 5.20 -15.24
C ALA A 24 1.68 3.81 -14.60
N CYS A 25 0.79 3.44 -13.67
CA CYS A 25 0.75 2.09 -13.10
C CYS A 25 0.58 1.01 -14.18
N LEU A 26 -0.41 1.19 -15.07
CA LEU A 26 -0.68 0.25 -16.15
C LEU A 26 0.49 0.16 -17.13
N PHE A 27 1.07 1.31 -17.50
CA PHE A 27 2.21 1.37 -18.41
C PHE A 27 3.40 0.63 -17.81
N CYS A 28 3.78 0.90 -16.55
CA CYS A 28 4.84 0.16 -15.85
C CYS A 28 4.63 -1.36 -15.92
N LEU A 29 3.42 -1.84 -15.68
CA LEU A 29 3.11 -3.28 -15.67
C LEU A 29 3.15 -3.94 -17.06
N GLN A 30 3.02 -3.15 -18.11
CA GLN A 30 2.88 -3.65 -19.49
C GLN A 30 4.16 -3.48 -20.30
N VAL A 31 5.07 -2.61 -19.86
CA VAL A 31 6.37 -2.42 -20.49
C VAL A 31 7.43 -3.29 -19.83
N GLY A 32 8.51 -3.59 -20.56
CA GLY A 32 9.66 -4.26 -19.97
C GLY A 32 10.40 -3.37 -18.96
N GLU A 33 11.26 -4.00 -18.18
CA GLU A 33 12.06 -3.38 -17.10
C GLU A 33 12.76 -2.07 -17.52
N ASP A 34 13.42 -2.04 -18.68
CA ASP A 34 14.12 -0.82 -19.14
C ASP A 34 13.19 0.40 -19.31
N ASP A 35 11.97 0.19 -19.79
CA ASP A 35 11.02 1.27 -20.02
C ASP A 35 10.24 1.63 -18.75
N SER A 36 10.07 0.68 -17.83
CA SER A 36 9.50 0.97 -16.51
C SER A 36 10.48 1.78 -15.66
N THR A 37 11.79 1.52 -15.74
CA THR A 37 12.84 2.33 -15.09
C THR A 37 12.86 3.75 -15.63
N LYS A 38 12.89 3.95 -16.96
CA LYS A 38 12.81 5.31 -17.54
C LYS A 38 11.52 6.05 -17.13
N LEU A 39 10.40 5.34 -17.03
CA LEU A 39 9.15 5.94 -16.56
C LEU A 39 9.27 6.35 -15.10
N PHE A 40 9.83 5.49 -14.24
CA PHE A 40 10.07 5.79 -12.83
C PHE A 40 10.94 7.03 -12.67
N ASP A 41 12.08 7.12 -13.35
CA ASP A 41 12.99 8.27 -13.28
C ASP A 41 12.30 9.58 -13.68
N ALA A 42 11.50 9.55 -14.74
CA ALA A 42 10.76 10.71 -15.22
C ALA A 42 9.65 11.14 -14.26
N LEU A 43 8.95 10.18 -13.63
CA LEU A 43 7.77 10.45 -12.82
C LEU A 43 8.07 10.67 -11.32
N LYS A 44 9.08 9.98 -10.76
CA LYS A 44 9.48 10.06 -9.35
C LYS A 44 9.51 11.50 -8.82
N PRO A 45 10.26 12.46 -9.40
CA PRO A 45 10.32 13.82 -8.86
C PRO A 45 8.95 14.53 -8.87
N ILE A 46 8.09 14.23 -9.85
CA ILE A 46 6.74 14.80 -9.95
C ILE A 46 5.85 14.22 -8.86
N LEU A 47 5.88 12.89 -8.69
CA LEU A 47 5.08 12.17 -7.71
C LEU A 47 5.47 12.58 -6.28
N LEU A 48 6.77 12.66 -5.98
CA LEU A 48 7.25 13.14 -4.68
C LEU A 48 6.79 14.56 -4.37
N THR A 49 6.80 15.45 -5.38
CA THR A 49 6.28 16.83 -5.24
C THR A 49 4.78 16.82 -4.93
N LEU A 50 3.98 16.07 -5.69
CA LEU A 50 2.53 15.98 -5.49
C LEU A 50 2.16 15.42 -4.12
N ILE A 51 2.87 14.39 -3.64
CA ILE A 51 2.60 13.76 -2.34
C ILE A 51 2.84 14.72 -1.17
N ASN A 52 3.88 15.56 -1.28
CA ASN A 52 4.31 16.48 -0.23
C ASN A 52 3.58 17.84 -0.24
N ASP A 53 2.97 18.22 -1.36
CA ASP A 53 2.22 19.47 -1.50
C ASP A 53 0.83 19.38 -0.85
N ASP A 54 0.66 20.04 0.30
CA ASP A 54 -0.61 20.04 1.03
C ASP A 54 -1.71 20.90 0.34
N SER A 55 -1.39 21.64 -0.73
CA SER A 55 -2.38 22.33 -1.58
C SER A 55 -3.02 21.43 -2.64
N VAL A 56 -2.40 20.27 -2.93
CA VAL A 56 -2.91 19.27 -3.87
C VAL A 56 -4.05 18.48 -3.23
N SER A 57 -5.07 18.15 -4.03
CA SER A 57 -6.25 17.46 -3.50
C SER A 57 -5.91 16.06 -2.96
N PRO A 58 -6.69 15.54 -1.98
CA PRO A 58 -6.47 14.20 -1.43
C PRO A 58 -6.48 13.09 -2.48
N ASP A 59 -7.34 13.20 -3.50
CA ASP A 59 -7.46 12.19 -4.55
C ASP A 59 -6.22 12.17 -5.47
N GLU A 60 -5.70 13.34 -5.83
CA GLU A 60 -4.45 13.47 -6.58
C GLU A 60 -3.27 12.89 -5.78
N ARG A 61 -3.19 13.19 -4.48
CA ARG A 61 -2.14 12.66 -3.59
C ARG A 61 -2.25 11.15 -3.43
N ALA A 62 -3.47 10.63 -3.27
CA ALA A 62 -3.72 9.20 -3.18
C ALA A 62 -3.28 8.47 -4.46
N ALA A 63 -3.64 9.01 -5.63
CA ALA A 63 -3.23 8.47 -6.92
C ALA A 63 -1.71 8.54 -7.12
N ALA A 64 -1.07 9.63 -6.70
CA ALA A 64 0.39 9.77 -6.76
C ALA A 64 1.11 8.75 -5.87
N CYS A 65 0.61 8.48 -4.65
CA CYS A 65 1.16 7.44 -3.78
C CYS A 65 1.10 6.06 -4.43
N THR A 66 -0.06 5.71 -5.01
CA THR A 66 -0.25 4.43 -5.71
C THR A 66 0.68 4.30 -6.91
N ALA A 67 0.81 5.36 -7.73
CA ALA A 67 1.74 5.38 -8.85
C ALA A 67 3.17 5.17 -8.39
N LEU A 68 3.63 5.92 -7.37
CA LEU A 68 4.98 5.83 -6.84
C LEU A 68 5.29 4.41 -6.35
N GLY A 69 4.41 3.83 -5.53
CA GLY A 69 4.58 2.48 -5.00
C GLY A 69 4.59 1.41 -6.09
N THR A 70 3.70 1.53 -7.07
CA THR A 70 3.60 0.55 -8.17
C THR A 70 4.81 0.62 -9.08
N SER A 71 5.22 1.82 -9.52
CA SER A 71 6.39 1.98 -10.37
C SER A 71 7.68 1.56 -9.66
N CYS A 72 7.79 1.84 -8.35
CA CYS A 72 8.98 1.50 -7.57
C CYS A 72 9.24 -0.01 -7.45
N ILE A 73 8.20 -0.86 -7.50
CA ILE A 73 8.37 -2.32 -7.40
C ILE A 73 8.49 -3.03 -8.75
N ILE A 74 8.32 -2.31 -9.87
CA ILE A 74 8.38 -2.86 -11.24
C ILE A 74 9.64 -2.39 -11.97
N ALA A 75 10.08 -1.15 -11.72
CA ALA A 75 11.33 -0.64 -12.22
C ALA A 75 12.52 -1.26 -11.50
N ASP A 76 13.67 -1.29 -12.18
CA ASP A 76 14.96 -1.48 -11.53
C ASP A 76 15.35 -0.17 -10.84
N VAL A 77 15.09 -0.11 -9.52
CA VAL A 77 15.24 1.11 -8.70
C VAL A 77 16.46 1.00 -7.82
N GLU A 78 17.32 2.02 -7.86
CA GLU A 78 18.48 2.11 -6.97
C GLU A 78 18.05 2.19 -5.49
N MET A 79 18.91 1.67 -4.61
CA MET A 79 18.63 1.60 -3.17
C MET A 79 18.30 2.97 -2.56
N GLU A 80 19.04 4.02 -2.95
CA GLU A 80 18.84 5.39 -2.44
C GLU A 80 17.44 5.92 -2.80
N ASP A 81 17.01 5.65 -4.04
CA ASP A 81 15.71 6.05 -4.56
C ASP A 81 14.56 5.32 -3.89
N MET A 82 14.72 4.03 -3.63
CA MET A 82 13.74 3.23 -2.88
C MET A 82 13.57 3.78 -1.46
N ILE A 83 14.67 4.08 -0.77
CA ILE A 83 14.66 4.66 0.58
C ILE A 83 13.98 6.04 0.58
N GLU A 84 14.25 6.88 -0.42
CA GLU A 84 13.58 8.18 -0.57
C GLU A 84 12.06 8.03 -0.73
N CYS A 85 11.62 7.07 -1.56
CA CYS A 85 10.20 6.77 -1.75
C CYS A 85 9.55 6.31 -0.44
N LEU A 86 10.19 5.38 0.27
CA LEU A 86 9.72 4.88 1.57
C LEU A 86 9.59 6.01 2.61
N ASN A 87 10.60 6.86 2.73
CA ASN A 87 10.61 7.97 3.67
C ASN A 87 9.54 9.02 3.34
N THR A 88 9.33 9.30 2.06
CA THR A 88 8.29 10.23 1.60
C THR A 88 6.89 9.71 1.94
N LEU A 89 6.61 8.45 1.64
CA LEU A 89 5.33 7.82 1.96
C LEU A 89 5.10 7.72 3.47
N LYS A 90 6.14 7.33 4.23
CA LYS A 90 6.10 7.29 5.70
C LYS A 90 5.77 8.64 6.30
N THR A 91 6.39 9.71 5.79
CA THR A 91 6.08 11.08 6.19
C THR A 91 4.64 11.44 5.85
N ALA A 92 4.15 11.10 4.65
CA ALA A 92 2.81 11.44 4.20
C ALA A 92 1.70 10.89 5.12
N PHE A 93 1.78 9.61 5.54
CA PHE A 93 0.77 9.03 6.44
C PHE A 93 1.04 9.26 7.94
N SER A 94 2.24 9.71 8.32
CA SER A 94 2.58 10.01 9.72
C SER A 94 2.20 11.43 10.16
N LYS A 95 1.73 12.27 9.24
CA LYS A 95 1.18 13.60 9.54
C LYS A 95 -0.02 13.51 10.50
N LYS A 96 -0.41 14.64 11.10
CA LYS A 96 -1.60 14.72 11.95
C LYS A 96 -2.83 14.27 11.15
N ILE A 97 -3.48 13.20 11.60
CA ILE A 97 -4.69 12.65 10.97
C ILE A 97 -5.82 13.66 11.15
N PRO A 98 -6.38 14.22 10.07
CA PRO A 98 -7.51 15.14 10.16
C PRO A 98 -8.79 14.38 10.51
N ASN A 99 -9.70 15.03 11.25
CA ASN A 99 -11.03 14.49 11.55
C ASN A 99 -11.96 14.43 10.32
N ASN A 100 -11.49 14.88 9.16
CA ASN A 100 -12.24 14.85 7.91
C ASN A 100 -11.82 13.62 7.09
N ASP A 101 -12.77 12.69 6.92
CA ASP A 101 -12.60 11.43 6.18
C ASP A 101 -12.14 11.62 4.72
N GLN A 102 -12.39 12.79 4.10
CA GLN A 102 -11.95 13.08 2.73
C GLN A 102 -10.44 12.95 2.55
N PHE A 103 -9.65 13.21 3.60
CA PHE A 103 -8.19 13.09 3.53
C PHE A 103 -7.70 11.67 3.81
N HIS A 104 -8.54 10.80 4.38
CA HIS A 104 -8.12 9.46 4.80
C HIS A 104 -7.74 8.56 3.62
N SER A 105 -8.25 8.83 2.41
CA SER A 105 -7.84 8.13 1.18
C SER A 105 -6.36 8.33 0.89
N ALA A 106 -5.86 9.57 0.96
CA ALA A 106 -4.44 9.87 0.76
C ALA A 106 -3.55 9.14 1.77
N PHE A 107 -3.95 9.09 3.04
CA PHE A 107 -3.23 8.35 4.08
C PHE A 107 -3.24 6.84 3.82
N ALA A 108 -4.39 6.29 3.41
CA ALA A 108 -4.53 4.86 3.14
C ALA A 108 -3.67 4.43 1.95
N ASN A 109 -3.69 5.22 0.87
CA ASN A 109 -2.89 4.95 -0.32
C ASN A 109 -1.39 5.16 -0.06
N ALA A 110 -1.01 6.17 0.72
CA ALA A 110 0.39 6.36 1.13
C ALA A 110 0.90 5.15 1.95
N LEU A 111 0.12 4.70 2.93
CA LEU A 111 0.47 3.54 3.75
C LEU A 111 0.52 2.25 2.94
N THR A 112 -0.45 2.04 2.05
CA THR A 112 -0.50 0.85 1.17
C THR A 112 0.68 0.83 0.21
N ALA A 113 1.03 1.98 -0.39
CA ALA A 113 2.21 2.10 -1.25
C ALA A 113 3.51 1.86 -0.48
N TRP A 114 3.61 2.36 0.76
CA TRP A 114 4.76 2.09 1.63
C TRP A 114 4.90 0.60 1.93
N CYS A 115 3.80 -0.08 2.28
CA CYS A 115 3.77 -1.53 2.47
C CYS A 115 4.12 -2.30 1.20
N LEU A 116 3.69 -1.82 0.02
CA LEU A 116 4.00 -2.44 -1.25
C LEU A 116 5.51 -2.41 -1.53
N ILE A 117 6.16 -1.26 -1.37
CA ILE A 117 7.62 -1.14 -1.54
C ILE A 117 8.34 -1.99 -0.49
N LEU A 118 7.93 -1.92 0.78
CA LEU A 118 8.51 -2.76 1.83
C LEU A 118 8.42 -4.25 1.56
N SER A 119 7.37 -4.68 0.86
CA SER A 119 7.22 -6.09 0.56
C SER A 119 8.39 -6.63 -0.25
N VAL A 120 9.03 -5.82 -1.11
CA VAL A 120 10.15 -6.22 -1.98
C VAL A 120 11.52 -5.70 -1.49
N ALA A 121 11.53 -4.83 -0.47
CA ALA A 121 12.77 -4.22 0.02
C ALA A 121 13.68 -5.24 0.71
N ASP A 122 14.99 -4.97 0.68
CA ASP A 122 15.97 -5.75 1.43
C ASP A 122 15.69 -5.73 2.94
N ASP A 123 16.06 -6.83 3.60
CA ASP A 123 15.82 -7.04 5.03
C ASP A 123 16.36 -5.91 5.92
N SER A 124 17.53 -5.33 5.58
CA SER A 124 18.13 -4.21 6.31
C SER A 124 17.25 -2.96 6.26
N ILE A 125 16.79 -2.60 5.05
CA ILE A 125 15.91 -1.45 4.80
C ILE A 125 14.55 -1.69 5.46
N ALA A 126 13.99 -2.89 5.28
CA ALA A 126 12.73 -3.27 5.88
C ALA A 126 12.78 -3.14 7.42
N CYS A 127 13.83 -3.68 8.06
CA CYS A 127 14.02 -3.59 9.51
C CYS A 127 14.10 -2.13 9.99
N GLU A 128 14.86 -1.27 9.32
CA GLU A 128 14.95 0.15 9.67
C GLU A 128 13.60 0.86 9.53
N GLN A 129 12.86 0.58 8.45
CA GLN A 129 11.59 1.24 8.17
C GLN A 129 10.49 0.83 9.13
N ILE A 130 10.42 -0.44 9.52
CA ILE A 130 9.39 -0.93 10.46
C ILE A 130 9.70 -0.53 11.91
N GLN A 131 10.93 -0.12 12.22
CA GLN A 131 11.24 0.50 13.51
C GLN A 131 10.40 1.77 13.71
N ASN A 132 9.81 1.89 14.89
CA ASN A 132 9.05 3.05 15.35
C ASN A 132 7.76 3.39 14.55
N CYS A 133 7.21 2.45 13.77
CA CYS A 133 5.93 2.68 13.07
C CYS A 133 4.69 2.37 13.92
N MET A 134 4.82 1.57 14.99
CA MET A 134 3.70 1.09 15.82
C MET A 134 2.77 2.21 16.32
N GLY A 135 3.35 3.31 16.82
CA GLY A 135 2.57 4.43 17.36
C GLY A 135 1.71 5.12 16.30
N VAL A 136 2.20 5.20 15.06
CA VAL A 136 1.44 5.77 13.93
C VAL A 136 0.33 4.82 13.51
N LEU A 137 0.61 3.51 13.42
CA LEU A 137 -0.40 2.49 13.09
C LEU A 137 -1.57 2.47 14.09
N CYS A 138 -1.29 2.57 15.39
CA CYS A 138 -2.35 2.68 16.41
C CYS A 138 -3.23 3.91 16.17
N LYS A 139 -2.64 5.08 15.89
CA LYS A 139 -3.41 6.31 15.62
C LYS A 139 -4.28 6.20 14.37
N LEU A 140 -3.77 5.58 13.30
CA LEU A 140 -4.53 5.35 12.07
C LEU A 140 -5.70 4.38 12.29
N LEU A 141 -5.49 3.35 13.12
CA LEU A 141 -6.55 2.43 13.55
C LEU A 141 -7.63 3.12 14.39
N GLU A 142 -7.23 4.00 15.32
CA GLU A 142 -8.17 4.72 16.19
C GLU A 142 -9.01 5.75 15.41
N LEU A 143 -8.33 6.61 14.65
CA LEU A 143 -8.92 7.82 14.05
C LEU A 143 -9.41 7.64 12.61
N GLY A 144 -9.01 6.56 11.94
CA GLY A 144 -9.29 6.37 10.52
C GLY A 144 -10.73 5.93 10.21
N SER A 145 -11.16 6.25 9.00
CA SER A 145 -12.32 5.61 8.34
C SER A 145 -12.07 4.10 8.14
N LEU A 146 -13.10 3.34 7.79
CA LEU A 146 -12.96 1.88 7.60
C LEU A 146 -11.78 1.51 6.69
N ASN A 147 -11.64 2.16 5.53
CA ASN A 147 -10.60 1.83 4.57
C ASN A 147 -9.20 2.13 5.13
N LEU A 148 -9.04 3.26 5.83
CA LEU A 148 -7.76 3.60 6.46
C LEU A 148 -7.43 2.63 7.61
N ARG A 149 -8.43 2.21 8.39
CA ARG A 149 -8.26 1.18 9.44
C ARG A 149 -7.83 -0.16 8.84
N ILE A 150 -8.46 -0.58 7.74
CA ILE A 150 -8.06 -1.81 7.04
C ILE A 150 -6.61 -1.68 6.56
N ALA A 151 -6.25 -0.59 5.87
CA ALA A 151 -4.88 -0.37 5.42
C ALA A 151 -3.88 -0.38 6.60
N ALA A 152 -4.21 0.24 7.73
CA ALA A 152 -3.38 0.23 8.94
C ALA A 152 -3.24 -1.17 9.57
N GLY A 153 -4.31 -1.97 9.55
CA GLY A 153 -4.26 -3.34 10.02
C GLY A 153 -3.46 -4.26 9.10
N GLU A 154 -3.57 -4.11 7.78
CA GLU A 154 -2.77 -4.86 6.81
C GLU A 154 -1.29 -4.46 6.90
N ALA A 155 -1.00 -3.17 7.09
CA ALA A 155 0.34 -2.68 7.38
C ALA A 155 0.91 -3.29 8.66
N ALA A 156 0.12 -3.35 9.74
CA ALA A 156 0.52 -4.03 10.96
C ALA A 156 0.84 -5.51 10.71
N ALA A 157 0.02 -6.22 9.94
CA ALA A 157 0.27 -7.62 9.64
C ALA A 157 1.58 -7.83 8.84
N LEU A 158 1.85 -7.00 7.83
CA LEU A 158 3.13 -7.00 7.11
C LEU A 158 4.31 -6.68 8.04
N VAL A 159 4.19 -5.68 8.90
CA VAL A 159 5.25 -5.31 9.85
C VAL A 159 5.59 -6.47 10.79
N TYR A 160 4.59 -7.19 11.30
CA TYR A 160 4.82 -8.38 12.13
C TYR A 160 5.46 -9.53 11.34
N GLU A 161 5.03 -9.76 10.09
CA GLU A 161 5.65 -10.75 9.20
C GLU A 161 7.13 -10.44 8.98
N LEU A 162 7.46 -9.21 8.59
CA LEU A 162 8.84 -8.79 8.35
C LEU A 162 9.70 -8.87 9.61
N ALA A 163 9.17 -8.43 10.77
CA ALA A 163 9.86 -8.53 12.05
C ALA A 163 10.08 -9.99 12.47
N TYR A 164 9.10 -10.87 12.27
CA TYR A 164 9.23 -12.30 12.56
C TYR A 164 10.31 -12.95 11.70
N ASN A 165 10.28 -12.71 10.39
CA ASN A 165 11.26 -13.25 9.44
C ASN A 165 12.68 -12.80 9.77
N ASN A 166 12.83 -11.54 10.22
CA ASN A 166 14.11 -10.95 10.61
C ASN A 166 14.49 -11.13 12.09
N ARG A 167 13.69 -11.87 12.87
CA ARG A 167 13.89 -12.08 14.32
C ARG A 167 14.03 -10.77 15.10
N MET A 168 13.31 -9.74 14.66
CA MET A 168 13.32 -8.40 15.25
C MET A 168 12.20 -8.24 16.28
N SER A 169 12.52 -7.62 17.41
CA SER A 169 11.52 -7.20 18.41
C SER A 169 10.94 -5.84 18.05
N LEU A 170 9.61 -5.78 17.86
CA LEU A 170 8.89 -4.53 17.62
C LEU A 170 8.86 -3.66 18.87
N GLN A 171 9.10 -2.37 18.69
CA GLN A 171 9.09 -1.36 19.77
C GLN A 171 7.83 -0.50 19.71
N GLY A 172 7.46 0.12 20.85
CA GLY A 172 6.33 1.02 20.96
C GLY A 172 5.06 0.36 21.52
N PRO A 173 3.86 0.89 21.24
CA PRO A 173 2.61 0.48 21.88
C PRO A 173 2.01 -0.81 21.28
N VAL A 174 2.80 -1.89 21.26
CA VAL A 174 2.44 -3.23 20.73
C VAL A 174 1.15 -3.77 21.37
N ASN A 175 1.00 -3.63 22.70
CA ASN A 175 -0.20 -4.08 23.41
C ASN A 175 -1.45 -3.27 23.01
N THR A 176 -1.30 -1.96 22.81
CA THR A 176 -2.41 -1.11 22.33
C THR A 176 -2.84 -1.56 20.94
N LEU A 177 -1.89 -1.82 20.04
CA LEU A 177 -2.18 -2.33 18.70
C LEU A 177 -2.97 -3.64 18.77
N HIS A 178 -2.52 -4.60 19.57
CA HIS A 178 -3.22 -5.88 19.75
C HIS A 178 -4.66 -5.70 20.25
N ASN A 179 -4.89 -4.78 21.18
CA ASN A 179 -6.22 -4.49 21.71
C ASN A 179 -7.13 -3.89 20.63
N LEU A 180 -6.62 -2.90 19.87
CA LEU A 180 -7.35 -2.29 18.76
C LEU A 180 -7.74 -3.32 17.70
N LEU A 181 -6.79 -4.16 17.26
CA LEU A 181 -7.06 -5.22 16.28
C LEU A 181 -8.10 -6.23 16.79
N GLN A 182 -8.03 -6.59 18.09
CA GLN A 182 -8.99 -7.49 18.72
C GLN A 182 -10.40 -6.88 18.78
N GLU A 183 -10.51 -5.59 19.08
CA GLU A 183 -11.76 -4.85 19.10
C GLU A 183 -12.40 -4.84 17.71
N PHE A 184 -11.65 -4.45 16.67
CA PHE A 184 -12.16 -4.39 15.30
C PHE A 184 -12.55 -5.76 14.72
N ALA A 185 -11.85 -6.83 15.11
CA ALA A 185 -12.19 -8.20 14.73
C ALA A 185 -13.52 -8.67 15.36
N ASN A 186 -13.83 -8.19 16.58
CA ASN A 186 -15.01 -8.61 17.36
C ASN A 186 -16.20 -7.65 17.24
N GLU A 187 -16.03 -6.47 16.64
CA GLU A 187 -16.94 -5.33 16.81
C GLU A 187 -18.42 -5.65 16.50
N SER A 188 -19.31 -5.47 17.49
CA SER A 188 -20.75 -5.75 17.37
C SER A 188 -21.62 -4.50 17.18
N GLY A 189 -21.00 -3.32 17.06
CA GLY A 189 -21.65 -2.00 17.16
C GLY A 189 -22.94 -1.86 16.35
N ARG A 190 -24.00 -1.30 16.95
CA ARG A 190 -25.35 -1.25 16.35
C ARG A 190 -25.49 -0.23 15.20
N HIS A 191 -24.61 0.77 15.11
CA HIS A 191 -24.80 1.95 14.24
C HIS A 191 -24.12 1.92 12.85
N LYS A 192 -23.22 0.96 12.56
CA LYS A 192 -22.64 0.80 11.21
C LYS A 192 -23.56 0.00 10.27
N GLY A 193 -23.37 0.12 8.95
CA GLY A 193 -24.10 -0.68 7.97
C GLY A 193 -23.74 -2.17 8.03
N LYS A 194 -24.67 -3.07 7.67
CA LYS A 194 -24.45 -4.54 7.71
C LYS A 194 -23.27 -4.99 6.84
N ARG A 195 -23.14 -4.41 5.63
CA ARG A 195 -22.06 -4.69 4.68
C ARG A 195 -20.69 -4.25 5.23
N GLU A 196 -20.65 -3.04 5.78
CA GLU A 196 -19.46 -2.44 6.37
C GLU A 196 -18.90 -3.28 7.53
N LYS A 197 -19.77 -3.70 8.46
CA LYS A 197 -19.38 -4.60 9.55
C LYS A 197 -18.84 -5.92 9.06
N LYS A 198 -19.45 -6.51 8.04
CA LYS A 198 -19.00 -7.79 7.47
C LYS A 198 -17.60 -7.65 6.89
N GLN A 199 -17.34 -6.57 6.14
CA GLN A 199 -16.03 -6.28 5.57
C GLN A 199 -14.98 -6.11 6.67
N GLN A 200 -15.25 -5.23 7.65
CA GLN A 200 -14.34 -4.98 8.77
C GLN A 200 -13.99 -6.28 9.50
N LYS A 201 -14.99 -7.06 9.93
CA LYS A 201 -14.76 -8.32 10.65
C LYS A 201 -14.00 -9.35 9.83
N SER A 202 -14.24 -9.41 8.51
CA SER A 202 -13.51 -10.35 7.67
C SER A 202 -12.03 -9.97 7.64
N SER A 203 -11.73 -8.72 7.27
CA SER A 203 -10.35 -8.23 7.19
C SER A 203 -9.61 -8.35 8.53
N PHE A 204 -10.23 -7.87 9.63
CA PHE A 204 -9.55 -7.84 10.93
C PHE A 204 -9.38 -9.21 11.58
N ARG A 205 -10.16 -10.22 11.20
CA ARG A 205 -9.92 -11.60 11.68
C ARG A 205 -8.63 -12.18 11.10
N ASP A 206 -8.41 -11.99 9.80
CA ASP A 206 -7.19 -12.47 9.13
C ASP A 206 -5.96 -11.70 9.60
N ILE A 207 -6.08 -10.36 9.74
CA ILE A 207 -5.04 -9.49 10.30
C ILE A 207 -4.68 -9.91 11.72
N LEU A 208 -5.67 -10.06 12.60
CA LEU A 208 -5.44 -10.42 14.00
C LEU A 208 -4.80 -11.80 14.14
N LYS A 209 -5.23 -12.78 13.32
CA LYS A 209 -4.64 -14.12 13.29
C LYS A 209 -3.16 -14.06 12.90
N SER A 210 -2.84 -13.23 11.91
CA SER A 210 -1.45 -13.02 11.46
C SER A 210 -0.60 -12.40 12.55
N VAL A 211 -1.07 -11.31 13.15
CA VAL A 211 -0.33 -10.58 14.19
C VAL A 211 -0.14 -11.41 15.48
N LYS A 212 -1.15 -12.19 15.89
CA LYS A 212 -1.08 -12.97 17.15
C LYS A 212 -0.43 -14.34 17.00
N SER A 213 -0.67 -15.01 15.89
CA SER A 213 -0.29 -16.42 15.71
C SER A 213 0.75 -16.62 14.62
N ASN A 214 1.18 -15.55 13.94
CA ASN A 214 2.08 -15.61 12.80
C ASN A 214 1.58 -16.54 11.69
N ILE A 215 0.26 -16.52 11.45
CA ILE A 215 -0.39 -17.28 10.39
C ILE A 215 -0.97 -16.29 9.37
N PRO A 216 -0.30 -16.08 8.23
CA PRO A 216 -0.79 -15.20 7.17
C PRO A 216 -2.06 -15.78 6.53
N PRO A 217 -2.83 -14.95 5.79
CA PRO A 217 -3.94 -15.44 5.00
C PRO A 217 -3.45 -16.32 3.84
N GLU A 218 -4.00 -17.52 3.74
CA GLU A 218 -3.77 -18.43 2.60
C GLU A 218 -4.84 -18.23 1.53
N GLN A 219 -4.42 -18.02 0.27
CA GLN A 219 -5.34 -17.89 -0.87
C GLN A 219 -4.81 -18.61 -2.10
N THR A 220 -5.65 -19.41 -2.74
CA THR A 220 -5.33 -20.01 -4.05
C THR A 220 -6.03 -19.23 -5.16
N ILE A 221 -5.26 -18.58 -6.02
CA ILE A 221 -5.77 -17.86 -7.20
C ILE A 221 -5.65 -18.80 -8.41
N LYS A 222 -6.77 -19.18 -9.01
CA LYS A 222 -6.82 -20.02 -10.21
C LYS A 222 -6.99 -19.17 -11.46
N PHE A 223 -6.20 -19.44 -12.50
CA PHE A 223 -6.27 -18.73 -13.79
C PHE A 223 -6.10 -19.73 -14.94
N GLY A 224 -7.21 -20.24 -15.45
CA GLY A 224 -7.21 -21.31 -16.45
C GLY A 224 -6.76 -22.64 -15.82
N PRO A 225 -5.76 -23.35 -16.39
CA PRO A 225 -5.27 -24.61 -15.83
C PRO A 225 -4.27 -24.42 -14.68
N GLU A 226 -3.76 -23.21 -14.48
CA GLU A 226 -2.72 -22.89 -13.50
C GLU A 226 -3.29 -22.23 -12.24
N PHE A 227 -2.50 -22.23 -11.17
CA PHE A 227 -2.83 -21.57 -9.93
C PHE A 227 -1.59 -21.01 -9.22
N ILE A 228 -1.84 -20.04 -8.34
CA ILE A 228 -0.86 -19.32 -7.53
C ILE A 228 -1.32 -19.43 -6.08
N GLU A 229 -0.44 -19.85 -5.18
CA GLU A 229 -0.73 -20.00 -3.74
C GLU A 229 -0.10 -18.86 -2.95
N ILE A 230 -0.95 -17.97 -2.45
CA ILE A 230 -0.56 -16.84 -1.63
C ILE A 230 -0.48 -17.29 -0.18
N GLY A 231 0.72 -17.31 0.37
CA GLY A 231 1.01 -17.72 1.75
C GLY A 231 1.70 -16.66 2.60
N SER A 232 1.72 -15.40 2.18
CA SER A 232 2.29 -14.27 2.97
C SER A 232 1.60 -12.95 2.66
N TRP A 233 1.69 -11.99 3.58
CA TRP A 233 1.22 -10.62 3.40
C TRP A 233 2.01 -9.90 2.33
N SER A 234 3.33 -10.09 2.30
CA SER A 234 4.18 -9.52 1.25
C SER A 234 3.67 -9.89 -0.14
N TRP A 235 3.37 -11.17 -0.36
CA TRP A 235 2.89 -11.64 -1.66
C TRP A 235 1.43 -11.26 -1.93
N LEU A 236 0.57 -11.25 -0.90
CA LEU A 236 -0.82 -10.81 -1.01
C LEU A 236 -0.92 -9.33 -1.43
N LEU A 237 -0.09 -8.46 -0.86
CA LEU A 237 -0.07 -7.04 -1.16
C LEU A 237 0.38 -6.77 -2.60
N ARG A 238 1.45 -7.45 -3.05
CA ARG A 238 1.91 -7.38 -4.45
C ARG A 238 0.83 -7.82 -5.43
N TYR A 239 0.21 -8.97 -5.16
CA TYR A 239 -0.88 -9.49 -6.00
C TYR A 239 -2.06 -8.50 -6.06
N ARG A 240 -2.48 -7.92 -4.93
CA ARG A 240 -3.56 -6.94 -4.89
C ARG A 240 -3.23 -5.68 -5.68
N ALA A 241 -2.01 -5.16 -5.55
CA ALA A 241 -1.57 -4.00 -6.33
C ALA A 241 -1.67 -4.24 -7.84
N PHE A 242 -1.21 -5.41 -8.32
CA PHE A 242 -1.32 -5.79 -9.72
C PHE A 242 -2.77 -6.01 -10.15
N LYS A 243 -3.57 -6.68 -9.32
CA LYS A 243 -4.98 -6.92 -9.60
C LYS A 243 -5.77 -5.62 -9.68
N ASP A 244 -5.50 -4.66 -8.79
CA ASP A 244 -6.20 -3.39 -8.75
C ASP A 244 -5.82 -2.51 -9.96
N ALA A 245 -4.56 -2.56 -10.41
CA ALA A 245 -4.12 -1.87 -11.62
C ALA A 245 -4.70 -2.50 -12.90
N LEU A 246 -4.59 -3.83 -13.05
CA LEU A 246 -4.97 -4.55 -14.28
C LEU A 246 -6.47 -4.83 -14.39
N GLY A 247 -7.17 -4.87 -13.25
CA GLY A 247 -8.60 -5.13 -13.17
C GLY A 247 -8.99 -6.44 -13.88
N PRO A 248 -9.96 -6.43 -14.83
CA PRO A 248 -10.36 -7.62 -15.58
C PRO A 248 -9.22 -8.31 -16.36
N GLY A 249 -8.14 -7.58 -16.67
CA GLY A 249 -6.99 -8.13 -17.40
C GLY A 249 -6.08 -9.03 -16.57
N THR A 250 -6.26 -9.09 -15.23
CA THR A 250 -5.36 -9.81 -14.31
C THR A 250 -5.11 -11.25 -14.75
N ASN A 251 -6.16 -12.02 -15.06
CA ASN A 251 -6.01 -13.43 -15.43
C ASN A 251 -5.25 -13.63 -16.75
N ILE A 252 -5.39 -12.71 -17.71
CA ILE A 252 -4.67 -12.77 -18.98
C ILE A 252 -3.18 -12.52 -18.72
N HIS A 253 -2.86 -11.50 -17.93
CA HIS A 253 -1.47 -11.20 -17.58
C HIS A 253 -0.80 -12.35 -16.82
N LEU A 254 -1.49 -12.98 -15.86
CA LEU A 254 -0.96 -14.15 -15.14
C LEU A 254 -0.67 -15.36 -16.04
N GLN A 255 -1.41 -15.52 -17.15
CA GLN A 255 -1.22 -16.65 -18.08
C GLN A 255 -0.14 -16.39 -19.12
N VAL A 256 -0.01 -15.15 -19.58
CA VAL A 256 0.78 -14.80 -20.77
C VAL A 256 2.13 -14.19 -20.42
N ASN A 257 2.22 -13.43 -19.32
CA ASN A 257 3.45 -12.80 -18.91
C ASN A 257 4.24 -13.76 -18.01
N ARG A 258 5.47 -14.07 -18.41
CA ARG A 258 6.42 -14.90 -17.68
C ARG A 258 7.58 -14.06 -17.19
#